data_AF-A0A2I2GRH3-F1
#
_entry.id   AF-A0A2I2GRH3-F1
#
_cell.length_a   1.000
_cell.length_b   1.000
_cell.length_c   1.000
_cell.angle_alpha   90.00
_cell.angle_beta   90.00
_cell.angle_gamma   90.00
#
_symmetry.space_group_name_H-M   'P 1'
#
loop_
_entity.id
_entity.type
_entity.pdbx_description
1 polymer ?
#
loop_
_entity_poly.entity_id
_entity_poly.type
_entity_poly.pdbx_seq_one_letter_code
_entity_poly.pdbx_strand_id
1 'polypeptide(L)'
;MTTTVSETKICASTPAETRKHPSPKDDQYGNYYPAHPEDLNLESNFGPMAADQIGYLQPTSKETPIEIMRERFQRDGYLFVKSLLPKDKVLKCRRQYFEHMAPSGLLKEGTDPVEGIYSDKDSRKFLPPGNLRRLFGLKDDEESNKYLELMISAHEAPFYLEFCEIEKLRAFIRAFAGWEDITMLQRTMLRAFVPDSELTPVHFDQMYLRAGPPTSLTAWVPIGGVSLEGGGLMYLENSVDIGKKTEEEFRCNASNLNDEERVSAFNKNMNDGGFLSRDTVSYGKEAQRKWLITEHEAGDVIFHDPFLVHASCKNKDPERRIRLATDLRFVDSAKPYDKRWMKVYRPLDGL
;
A
#
# COMPACT_ATOMS: atom_id res chain seq x y z
N MET A 1 9.07 31.62 -59.74
CA MET A 1 9.56 30.53 -58.87
C MET A 1 8.94 30.74 -57.51
N THR A 2 7.83 30.08 -57.29
CA THR A 2 6.90 30.32 -56.18
C THR A 2 7.25 29.37 -55.04
N THR A 3 7.54 29.96 -53.88
CA THR A 3 7.79 29.34 -52.58
C THR A 3 6.49 28.72 -52.04
N THR A 4 6.49 27.41 -51.78
CA THR A 4 5.44 26.73 -51.02
C THR A 4 5.89 26.56 -49.57
N VAL A 5 5.21 27.26 -48.67
CA VAL A 5 5.27 27.07 -47.21
C VAL A 5 4.33 25.91 -46.86
N SER A 6 4.85 24.93 -46.13
CA SER A 6 4.10 23.77 -45.64
C SER A 6 3.36 24.13 -44.36
N GLU A 7 2.05 24.29 -44.42
CA GLU A 7 1.18 24.40 -43.24
C GLU A 7 1.01 23.04 -42.55
N THR A 8 1.29 23.03 -41.26
CA THR A 8 1.14 21.89 -40.35
C THR A 8 -0.34 21.68 -40.03
N LYS A 9 -0.89 20.51 -40.33
CA LYS A 9 -2.26 20.13 -39.95
C LYS A 9 -2.35 19.99 -38.42
N ILE A 10 -2.99 20.98 -37.79
CA ILE A 10 -3.52 20.88 -36.43
C ILE A 10 -4.77 20.00 -36.49
N CYS A 11 -4.73 18.82 -35.85
CA CYS A 11 -5.89 17.97 -35.70
C CYS A 11 -6.73 18.53 -34.54
N ALA A 12 -7.81 19.25 -34.87
CA ALA A 12 -8.77 19.75 -33.89
C ALA A 12 -9.61 18.58 -33.35
N SER A 13 -9.51 18.31 -32.04
CA SER A 13 -10.40 17.40 -31.33
C SER A 13 -11.72 18.11 -31.00
N THR A 14 -12.82 17.48 -31.35
CA THR A 14 -14.19 17.91 -31.03
C THR A 14 -14.41 17.92 -29.52
N PRO A 15 -15.12 18.90 -28.92
CA PRO A 15 -15.41 18.88 -27.49
C PRO A 15 -16.41 17.76 -27.21
N ALA A 16 -16.04 16.80 -26.36
CA ALA A 16 -16.97 15.80 -25.85
C ALA A 16 -17.99 16.50 -24.95
N GLU A 17 -19.27 16.43 -25.32
CA GLU A 17 -20.39 16.85 -24.48
C GLU A 17 -20.31 16.14 -23.13
N THR A 18 -20.18 16.93 -22.06
CA THR A 18 -20.25 16.45 -20.68
C THR A 18 -21.68 16.01 -20.38
N ARG A 19 -21.97 14.74 -20.64
CA ARG A 19 -23.12 14.06 -20.05
C ARG A 19 -22.94 14.07 -18.53
N LYS A 20 -23.70 14.92 -17.86
CA LYS A 20 -23.96 14.79 -16.42
C LYS A 20 -24.69 13.47 -16.21
N HIS A 21 -23.95 12.42 -15.91
CA HIS A 21 -24.53 11.16 -15.47
C HIS A 21 -25.04 11.36 -14.03
N PRO A 22 -26.34 11.16 -13.77
CA PRO A 22 -26.81 11.06 -12.40
C PRO A 22 -26.15 9.83 -11.76
N SER A 23 -25.66 9.97 -10.53
CA SER A 23 -25.17 8.85 -9.73
C SER A 23 -26.23 7.73 -9.73
N PRO A 24 -25.88 6.48 -10.09
CA PRO A 24 -26.83 5.38 -10.05
C PRO A 24 -27.40 5.22 -8.64
N LYS A 25 -28.72 5.14 -8.52
CA LYS A 25 -29.44 5.04 -7.25
C LYS A 25 -29.29 3.69 -6.53
N ASP A 26 -28.62 2.71 -7.13
CA ASP A 26 -28.40 1.37 -6.58
C ASP A 26 -26.99 0.89 -6.90
N ASP A 27 -26.00 1.20 -6.05
CA ASP A 27 -24.74 0.45 -6.05
C ASP A 27 -25.00 -0.90 -5.37
N GLN A 28 -25.33 -1.92 -6.16
CA GLN A 28 -25.56 -3.28 -5.67
C GLN A 28 -24.31 -3.92 -5.01
N TYR A 29 -23.14 -3.26 -5.06
CA TYR A 29 -21.87 -3.82 -4.61
C TYR A 29 -21.22 -3.08 -3.44
N GLY A 30 -21.85 -2.03 -2.91
CA GLY A 30 -21.25 -1.25 -1.82
C GLY A 30 -22.24 -0.34 -1.10
N ASN A 31 -22.53 -0.67 0.17
CA ASN A 31 -23.26 0.19 1.11
C ASN A 31 -22.49 0.34 2.43
N TYR A 32 -21.17 0.17 2.39
CA TYR A 32 -20.34 0.24 3.59
C TYR A 32 -19.91 1.69 3.84
N TYR A 33 -20.59 2.31 4.81
CA TYR A 33 -20.36 3.66 5.31
C TYR A 33 -20.41 3.62 6.84
N PRO A 34 -19.37 3.08 7.49
CA PRO A 34 -19.39 2.74 8.92
C PRO A 34 -19.50 3.95 9.85
N ALA A 35 -19.12 5.14 9.37
CA ALA A 35 -19.19 6.39 10.11
C ALA A 35 -19.36 7.56 9.13
N HIS A 36 -19.73 8.74 9.64
CA HIS A 36 -19.55 9.97 8.89
C HIS A 36 -18.07 10.40 8.98
N PRO A 37 -17.41 10.80 7.89
CA PRO A 37 -16.01 11.20 7.94
C PRO A 37 -15.68 12.36 8.88
N GLU A 38 -16.64 13.24 9.17
CA GLU A 38 -16.48 14.35 10.12
C GLU A 38 -16.37 13.89 11.57
N ASP A 39 -16.85 12.68 11.88
CA ASP A 39 -16.78 12.09 13.22
C ASP A 39 -15.46 11.34 13.47
N LEU A 40 -14.56 11.28 12.48
CA LEU A 40 -13.29 10.55 12.56
C LEU A 40 -12.11 11.51 12.79
N ASN A 41 -11.22 11.14 13.72
CA ASN A 41 -9.96 11.82 13.98
C ASN A 41 -8.84 11.31 13.04
N LEU A 42 -8.94 11.64 11.76
CA LEU A 42 -7.96 11.24 10.74
C LEU A 42 -6.89 12.32 10.56
N GLU A 43 -5.62 11.92 10.62
CA GLU A 43 -4.48 12.82 10.42
C GLU A 43 -3.54 12.34 9.29
N SER A 44 -3.02 13.30 8.55
CA SER A 44 -1.85 13.18 7.67
C SER A 44 -0.57 13.59 8.41
N ASN A 45 0.57 13.57 7.70
CA ASN A 45 1.82 14.12 8.24
C ASN A 45 1.78 15.65 8.43
N PHE A 46 0.86 16.34 7.76
CA PHE A 46 0.76 17.80 7.73
C PHE A 46 -0.47 18.35 8.47
N GLY A 47 -1.18 17.50 9.22
CA GLY A 47 -2.37 17.87 9.98
C GLY A 47 -3.61 17.05 9.60
N PRO A 48 -4.81 17.49 10.01
CA PRO A 48 -6.05 16.76 9.80
C PRO A 48 -6.34 16.45 8.33
N MET A 49 -6.90 15.28 8.06
CA MET A 49 -7.46 14.94 6.74
C MET A 49 -8.75 15.74 6.51
N ALA A 50 -9.05 16.06 5.25
CA ALA A 50 -10.30 16.74 4.91
C ALA A 50 -11.43 15.72 4.74
N ALA A 51 -12.51 15.87 5.52
CA ALA A 51 -13.62 14.92 5.58
C ALA A 51 -14.33 14.70 4.23
N ASP A 52 -14.46 15.75 3.42
CA ASP A 52 -15.03 15.71 2.06
C ASP A 52 -14.19 14.89 1.07
N GLN A 53 -12.92 14.66 1.40
CA GLN A 53 -11.97 13.83 0.65
C GLN A 53 -11.88 12.40 1.18
N ILE A 54 -12.73 11.99 2.12
CA ILE A 54 -12.73 10.61 2.62
C ILE A 54 -13.89 9.84 1.98
N GLY A 55 -13.57 8.61 1.57
CA GLY A 55 -14.53 7.59 1.15
C GLY A 55 -14.19 6.25 1.80
N TYR A 56 -14.94 5.21 1.45
CA TYR A 56 -14.77 3.89 2.06
C TYR A 56 -14.53 2.81 1.02
N LEU A 57 -13.56 1.94 1.29
CA LEU A 57 -13.38 0.71 0.51
C LEU A 57 -14.61 -0.16 0.71
N GLN A 58 -15.15 -0.69 -0.39
CA GLN A 58 -16.33 -1.52 -0.33
C GLN A 58 -15.93 -2.98 -0.11
N PRO A 59 -16.43 -3.65 0.95
CA PRO A 59 -16.06 -5.04 1.24
C PRO A 59 -16.60 -5.99 0.18
N THR A 60 -15.93 -7.12 0.05
CA THR A 60 -16.28 -8.25 -0.81
C THR A 60 -16.27 -9.51 0.03
N SER A 61 -17.37 -10.25 0.04
CA SER A 61 -17.39 -11.57 0.69
C SER A 61 -16.50 -12.52 -0.10
N LYS A 62 -15.77 -13.40 0.60
CA LYS A 62 -14.93 -14.43 -0.03
C LYS A 62 -15.71 -15.47 -0.84
N GLU A 63 -17.03 -15.53 -0.66
CA GLU A 63 -17.97 -16.37 -1.41
C GLU A 63 -18.46 -15.69 -2.72
N THR A 64 -18.11 -14.43 -2.95
CA THR A 64 -18.47 -13.71 -4.20
C THR A 64 -17.89 -14.46 -5.41
N PRO A 65 -18.64 -14.64 -6.51
CA PRO A 65 -18.12 -15.26 -7.73
C PRO A 65 -16.87 -14.54 -8.25
N ILE A 66 -15.88 -15.30 -8.74
CA ILE A 66 -14.56 -14.76 -9.08
C ILE A 66 -14.63 -13.77 -10.26
N GLU A 67 -15.60 -13.93 -11.16
CA GLU A 67 -15.88 -13.03 -12.27
C GLU A 67 -16.31 -11.65 -11.77
N ILE A 68 -17.20 -11.60 -10.78
CA ILE A 68 -17.65 -10.36 -10.15
C ILE A 68 -16.49 -9.70 -9.38
N MET A 69 -15.66 -10.51 -8.70
CA MET A 69 -14.45 -9.99 -8.05
C MET A 69 -13.50 -9.32 -9.06
N ARG A 70 -13.30 -9.93 -10.24
CA ARG A 70 -12.46 -9.38 -11.31
C ARG A 70 -13.05 -8.10 -11.88
N GLU A 71 -14.37 -8.05 -12.10
CA GLU A 71 -15.06 -6.83 -12.55
C GLU A 71 -14.86 -5.67 -11.56
N ARG A 72 -15.02 -5.92 -10.26
CA ARG A 72 -14.77 -4.92 -9.21
C ARG A 72 -13.33 -4.44 -9.22
N PHE A 73 -12.37 -5.36 -9.28
CA PHE A 73 -10.96 -5.00 -9.34
C PHE A 73 -10.59 -4.18 -10.57
N GLN A 74 -11.13 -4.53 -11.75
CA GLN A 74 -10.89 -3.76 -12.98
C GLN A 74 -11.50 -2.36 -12.91
N ARG A 75 -12.68 -2.22 -12.31
CA ARG A 75 -13.36 -0.95 -12.12
C ARG A 75 -12.63 -0.04 -11.12
N ASP A 76 -12.29 -0.60 -9.96
CA ASP A 76 -11.86 0.19 -8.79
C ASP A 76 -10.34 0.22 -8.60
N GLY A 77 -9.61 -0.71 -9.24
CA GLY A 77 -8.18 -0.95 -9.04
C GLY A 77 -7.84 -1.72 -7.77
N TYR A 78 -8.84 -2.05 -6.93
CA TYR A 78 -8.66 -2.84 -5.71
C TYR A 78 -9.77 -3.88 -5.53
N LEU A 79 -9.53 -4.84 -4.65
CA LEU A 79 -10.51 -5.78 -4.15
C LEU A 79 -10.30 -6.01 -2.65
N PHE A 80 -11.24 -5.57 -1.82
CA PHE A 80 -11.20 -5.79 -0.36
C PHE A 80 -11.98 -7.06 0.01
N VAL A 81 -11.28 -8.17 0.26
CA VAL A 81 -11.90 -9.46 0.58
C VAL A 81 -11.91 -9.69 2.09
N LYS A 82 -13.11 -9.87 2.66
CA LYS A 82 -13.30 -10.09 4.09
C LYS A 82 -13.03 -11.54 4.49
N SER A 83 -12.32 -11.73 5.62
CA SER A 83 -12.13 -13.05 6.26
C SER A 83 -11.62 -14.16 5.33
N LEU A 84 -10.75 -13.82 4.37
CA LEU A 84 -10.13 -14.76 3.44
C LEU A 84 -9.16 -15.71 4.15
N LEU A 85 -8.30 -15.17 5.02
CA LEU A 85 -7.30 -15.94 5.77
C LEU A 85 -7.88 -16.53 7.06
N PRO A 86 -7.37 -17.67 7.56
CA PRO A 86 -7.77 -18.20 8.85
C PRO A 86 -7.34 -17.26 9.98
N LYS A 87 -8.32 -16.77 10.77
CA LYS A 87 -8.11 -15.79 11.83
C LYS A 87 -7.09 -16.26 12.88
N ASP A 88 -7.11 -17.54 13.22
CA ASP A 88 -6.16 -18.17 14.15
C ASP A 88 -4.71 -18.04 13.68
N LYS A 89 -4.45 -18.27 12.38
CA LYS A 89 -3.10 -18.12 11.79
C LYS A 89 -2.64 -16.66 11.77
N VAL A 90 -3.55 -15.74 11.47
CA VAL A 90 -3.26 -14.29 11.50
C VAL A 90 -2.89 -13.84 12.92
N LEU A 91 -3.69 -14.21 13.92
CA LEU A 91 -3.43 -13.84 15.31
C LEU A 91 -2.20 -14.56 15.89
N LYS A 92 -1.90 -15.80 15.48
CA LYS A 92 -0.65 -16.49 15.82
C LYS A 92 0.55 -15.71 15.31
N CYS A 93 0.55 -15.31 14.03
CA CYS A 93 1.62 -14.49 13.45
C CYS A 93 1.76 -13.14 14.17
N ARG A 94 0.63 -12.48 14.49
CA ARG A 94 0.62 -11.21 15.25
C ARG A 94 1.33 -11.35 16.60
N ARG A 95 0.94 -12.35 17.39
CA ARG A 95 1.54 -12.64 18.70
C ARG A 95 3.04 -12.87 18.58
N GLN A 96 3.45 -13.78 17.68
CA GLN A 96 4.86 -14.14 17.52
C GLN A 96 5.70 -12.97 17.00
N TYR A 97 5.15 -12.10 16.15
CA TYR A 97 5.81 -10.87 15.74
C TYR A 97 6.06 -9.95 16.93
N PHE A 98 5.05 -9.71 17.76
CA PHE A 98 5.21 -8.80 18.91
C PHE A 98 6.06 -9.39 20.03
N GLU A 99 6.06 -10.70 20.23
CA GLU A 99 7.04 -11.40 21.08
C GLU A 99 8.47 -11.22 20.55
N HIS A 100 8.67 -11.36 19.23
CA HIS A 100 9.95 -11.09 18.58
C HIS A 100 10.39 -9.62 18.75
N MET A 101 9.45 -8.67 18.73
CA MET A 101 9.73 -7.25 18.94
C MET A 101 9.93 -6.85 20.40
N ALA A 102 9.52 -7.66 21.38
CA ALA A 102 9.51 -7.31 22.79
C ALA A 102 10.84 -6.72 23.32
N PRO A 103 12.04 -7.23 22.93
CA PRO A 103 13.31 -6.67 23.40
C PRO A 103 13.60 -5.22 22.97
N SER A 104 12.86 -4.67 22.01
CA SER A 104 13.01 -3.26 21.60
C SER A 104 12.28 -2.26 22.51
N GLY A 105 11.43 -2.73 23.42
CA GLY A 105 10.56 -1.85 24.22
C GLY A 105 9.41 -1.22 23.42
N LEU A 106 9.04 -1.81 22.28
CA LEU A 106 7.92 -1.38 21.43
C LEU A 106 6.57 -1.47 22.14
N LEU A 107 6.38 -2.50 22.96
CA LEU A 107 5.10 -2.81 23.60
C LEU A 107 4.98 -2.18 24.98
N LYS A 108 3.75 -1.83 25.36
CA LYS A 108 3.41 -1.49 26.74
C LYS A 108 3.58 -2.71 27.65
N GLU A 109 4.34 -2.55 28.72
CA GLU A 109 4.56 -3.61 29.70
C GLU A 109 3.25 -4.13 30.31
N GLY A 110 3.20 -5.43 30.58
CA GLY A 110 2.04 -6.09 31.19
C GLY A 110 0.84 -6.30 30.26
N THR A 111 0.96 -5.96 28.98
CA THR A 111 -0.10 -6.22 27.98
C THR A 111 0.16 -7.54 27.24
N ASP A 112 -0.90 -8.16 26.71
CA ASP A 112 -0.77 -9.34 25.87
C ASP A 112 -0.13 -8.94 24.51
N PRO A 113 0.97 -9.58 24.08
CA PRO A 113 1.60 -9.28 22.78
C PRO A 113 0.64 -9.29 21.59
N VAL A 114 -0.40 -10.13 21.60
CA VAL A 114 -1.37 -10.16 20.48
C VAL A 114 -2.17 -8.86 20.34
N GLU A 115 -2.36 -8.11 21.42
CA GLU A 115 -3.05 -6.82 21.37
C GLU A 115 -2.17 -5.76 20.68
N GLY A 116 -0.84 -5.86 20.86
CA GLY A 116 0.12 -4.94 20.26
C GLY A 116 -0.06 -3.51 20.77
N ILE A 117 -0.24 -3.32 22.08
CA ILE A 117 -0.41 -2.00 22.68
C ILE A 117 0.92 -1.26 22.70
N TYR A 118 0.94 -0.05 22.16
CA TYR A 118 2.14 0.76 22.04
C TYR A 118 2.66 1.24 23.40
N SER A 119 3.99 1.31 23.56
CA SER A 119 4.65 1.73 24.79
C SER A 119 4.58 3.24 25.09
N ASP A 120 4.00 4.03 24.20
CA ASP A 120 3.93 5.51 24.28
C ASP A 120 5.28 6.22 24.34
N LYS A 121 6.38 5.51 24.06
CA LYS A 121 7.71 6.09 23.87
C LYS A 121 7.74 7.00 22.62
N ASP A 122 8.86 7.65 22.38
CA ASP A 122 9.05 8.47 21.16
C ASP A 122 8.88 7.61 19.89
N SER A 123 7.88 7.94 19.07
CA SER A 123 7.55 7.17 17.85
C SER A 123 8.69 7.12 16.83
N ARG A 124 9.64 8.07 16.89
CA ARG A 124 10.85 8.08 16.05
C ARG A 124 11.80 6.92 16.33
N LYS A 125 11.68 6.25 17.48
CA LYS A 125 12.39 5.00 17.79
C LYS A 125 11.91 3.83 16.93
N PHE A 126 10.63 3.83 16.57
CA PHE A 126 9.94 2.65 15.99
C PHE A 126 9.55 2.83 14.53
N LEU A 127 10.32 3.62 13.77
CA LEU A 127 10.10 3.76 12.34
C LEU A 127 10.62 2.54 11.57
N PRO A 128 9.84 1.98 10.63
CA PRO A 128 10.26 0.85 9.80
C PRO A 128 11.48 1.24 8.95
N PRO A 129 12.30 0.26 8.54
CA PRO A 129 13.48 0.54 7.72
C PRO A 129 13.09 1.17 6.37
N GLY A 130 13.98 2.00 5.84
CA GLY A 130 13.78 2.74 4.59
C GLY A 130 13.82 4.26 4.78
N ASN A 131 13.27 4.99 3.80
CA ASN A 131 13.43 6.45 3.74
C ASN A 131 12.79 7.21 4.90
N LEU A 132 11.66 6.74 5.46
CA LEU A 132 11.07 7.40 6.63
C LEU A 132 12.01 7.38 7.82
N ARG A 133 12.62 6.23 8.13
CA ARG A 133 13.63 6.14 9.19
C ARG A 133 14.89 6.94 8.85
N ARG A 134 15.34 6.95 7.58
CA ARG A 134 16.47 7.80 7.15
C ARG A 134 16.22 9.28 7.45
N LEU A 135 15.00 9.76 7.21
CA LEU A 135 14.63 11.16 7.33
C LEU A 135 14.26 11.57 8.77
N PHE A 136 13.57 10.70 9.51
CA PHE A 136 12.92 11.07 10.77
C PHE A 136 13.30 10.19 11.97
N GLY A 137 14.02 9.09 11.73
CA GLY A 137 14.47 8.18 12.78
C GLY A 137 15.53 8.80 13.68
N LEU A 138 15.58 8.34 14.93
CA LEU A 138 16.65 8.73 15.84
C LEU A 138 17.99 8.15 15.38
N LYS A 139 19.03 8.98 15.47
CA LYS A 139 20.43 8.58 15.26
C LYS A 139 21.04 8.19 16.61
N ASP A 140 21.91 7.18 16.60
CA ASP A 140 22.70 6.77 17.77
C ASP A 140 21.86 6.41 19.02
N ASP A 141 20.65 5.87 18.83
CA ASP A 141 19.76 5.43 19.91
C ASP A 141 19.68 3.89 19.95
N GLU A 142 20.03 3.29 21.09
CA GLU A 142 20.15 1.84 21.25
C GLU A 142 18.81 1.10 21.05
N GLU A 143 17.72 1.60 21.63
CA GLU A 143 16.39 0.99 21.46
C GLU A 143 15.92 1.07 20.01
N SER A 144 16.11 2.23 19.38
CA SER A 144 15.81 2.43 17.97
C SER A 144 16.60 1.46 17.08
N ASN A 145 17.89 1.27 17.37
CA ASN A 145 18.74 0.33 16.64
C ASN A 145 18.33 -1.13 16.88
N LYS A 146 17.93 -1.47 18.12
CA LYS A 146 17.42 -2.81 18.43
C LYS A 146 16.10 -3.10 17.71
N TYR A 147 15.18 -2.14 17.68
CA TYR A 147 13.95 -2.25 16.90
C TYR A 147 14.25 -2.50 15.41
N LEU A 148 15.19 -1.76 14.83
CA LEU A 148 15.60 -1.94 13.43
C LEU A 148 16.12 -3.36 13.14
N GLU A 149 17.02 -3.86 13.99
CA GLU A 149 17.57 -5.23 13.90
C GLU A 149 16.46 -6.29 13.94
N LEU A 150 15.53 -6.17 14.89
CA LEU A 150 14.42 -7.11 15.05
C LEU A 150 13.48 -7.04 13.85
N MET A 151 13.17 -5.84 13.36
CA MET A 151 12.30 -5.66 12.19
C MET A 151 12.92 -6.31 10.94
N ILE A 152 14.22 -6.08 10.68
CA ILE A 152 14.92 -6.70 9.54
C ILE A 152 14.87 -8.24 9.66
N SER A 153 15.21 -8.79 10.83
CA SER A 153 15.20 -10.25 11.03
C SER A 153 13.80 -10.87 10.98
N ALA A 154 12.73 -10.10 11.28
CA ALA A 154 11.36 -10.59 11.19
C ALA A 154 10.95 -10.99 9.76
N HIS A 155 11.60 -10.46 8.72
CA HIS A 155 11.33 -10.84 7.32
C HIS A 155 11.76 -12.27 6.97
N GLU A 156 12.62 -12.88 7.81
CA GLU A 156 13.10 -14.25 7.68
C GLU A 156 12.68 -15.13 8.86
N ALA A 157 11.97 -14.58 9.83
CA ALA A 157 11.59 -15.32 11.01
C ALA A 157 10.61 -16.45 10.64
N PRO A 158 10.74 -17.66 11.21
CA PRO A 158 9.89 -18.80 10.87
C PRO A 158 8.40 -18.51 10.95
N PHE A 159 7.95 -17.76 11.97
CA PHE A 159 6.54 -17.40 12.13
C PHE A 159 5.97 -16.62 10.93
N TYR A 160 6.81 -15.79 10.32
CA TYR A 160 6.42 -14.93 9.20
C TYR A 160 6.46 -15.69 7.88
N LEU A 161 7.49 -16.52 7.68
CA LEU A 161 7.55 -17.40 6.52
C LEU A 161 6.37 -18.41 6.51
N GLU A 162 6.04 -19.01 7.66
CA GLU A 162 4.83 -19.84 7.82
C GLU A 162 3.55 -19.09 7.46
N PHE A 163 3.46 -17.80 7.80
CA PHE A 163 2.32 -16.94 7.50
C PHE A 163 2.21 -16.66 5.99
N CYS A 164 3.32 -16.38 5.31
CA CYS A 164 3.36 -16.19 3.86
C CYS A 164 2.99 -17.45 3.07
N GLU A 165 3.16 -18.64 3.67
CA GLU A 165 2.78 -19.94 3.09
C GLU A 165 1.31 -20.34 3.33
N ILE A 166 0.44 -19.41 3.78
CA ILE A 166 -0.99 -19.71 3.91
C ILE A 166 -1.59 -20.04 2.54
N GLU A 167 -1.90 -21.33 2.35
CA GLU A 167 -2.41 -21.84 1.08
C GLU A 167 -3.74 -21.17 0.65
N LYS A 168 -4.58 -20.73 1.58
CA LYS A 168 -5.81 -19.99 1.22
C LYS A 168 -5.53 -18.72 0.41
N LEU A 169 -4.46 -17.98 0.75
CA LEU A 169 -4.06 -16.80 -0.02
C LEU A 169 -3.55 -17.20 -1.40
N ARG A 170 -2.65 -18.18 -1.44
CA ARG A 170 -2.05 -18.68 -2.68
C ARG A 170 -3.08 -19.25 -3.65
N ALA A 171 -4.02 -20.06 -3.15
CA ALA A 171 -5.14 -20.59 -3.92
C ALA A 171 -6.05 -19.47 -4.45
N PHE A 172 -6.34 -18.44 -3.64
CA PHE A 172 -7.09 -17.28 -4.09
C PHE A 172 -6.36 -16.54 -5.21
N ILE A 173 -5.06 -16.27 -5.08
CA ILE A 173 -4.26 -15.61 -6.12
C ILE A 173 -4.31 -16.40 -7.44
N ARG A 174 -4.09 -17.72 -7.42
CA ARG A 174 -4.17 -18.58 -8.62
C ARG A 174 -5.53 -18.45 -9.30
N ALA A 175 -6.61 -18.60 -8.53
CA ALA A 175 -7.97 -18.53 -9.05
C ALA A 175 -8.30 -17.12 -9.58
N PHE A 176 -8.02 -16.08 -8.81
CA PHE A 176 -8.34 -14.70 -9.13
C PHE A 176 -7.58 -14.20 -10.36
N ALA A 177 -6.26 -14.39 -10.39
CA ALA A 177 -5.41 -13.92 -11.47
C ALA A 177 -5.43 -14.84 -12.70
N GLY A 178 -5.91 -16.09 -12.56
CA GLY A 178 -5.88 -17.08 -13.63
C GLY A 178 -4.45 -17.55 -13.95
N TRP A 179 -3.58 -17.58 -12.95
CA TRP A 179 -2.18 -18.00 -13.08
C TRP A 179 -2.02 -19.44 -12.60
N GLU A 180 -1.46 -20.30 -13.46
CA GLU A 180 -1.10 -21.67 -13.10
C GLU A 180 0.09 -21.66 -12.11
N ASP A 181 1.17 -20.97 -12.49
CA ASP A 181 2.40 -20.87 -11.72
C ASP A 181 2.56 -19.50 -11.06
N ILE A 182 2.36 -19.43 -9.75
CA ILE A 182 2.53 -18.19 -8.98
C ILE A 182 3.88 -18.15 -8.28
N THR A 183 4.54 -17.00 -8.36
CA THR A 183 5.71 -16.69 -7.55
C THR A 183 5.37 -15.51 -6.65
N MET A 184 5.60 -15.66 -5.35
CA MET A 184 5.61 -14.53 -4.43
C MET A 184 7.01 -13.92 -4.41
N LEU A 185 7.11 -12.61 -4.56
CA LEU A 185 8.39 -11.91 -4.45
C LEU A 185 8.93 -12.06 -3.03
N GLN A 186 10.24 -12.34 -2.89
CA GLN A 186 10.87 -12.59 -1.59
C GLN A 186 11.04 -11.32 -0.75
N ARG A 187 11.21 -10.16 -1.41
CA ARG A 187 11.16 -8.86 -0.74
C ARG A 187 9.70 -8.53 -0.42
N THR A 188 9.33 -8.79 0.82
CA THR A 188 8.05 -8.36 1.38
C THR A 188 8.23 -7.07 2.19
N MET A 189 7.14 -6.41 2.53
CA MET A 189 7.17 -5.25 3.42
C MET A 189 6.34 -5.55 4.68
N LEU A 190 6.92 -6.26 5.64
CA LEU A 190 6.32 -6.42 6.97
C LEU A 190 6.57 -5.14 7.78
N ARG A 191 5.51 -4.44 8.17
CA ARG A 191 5.63 -3.12 8.82
C ARG A 191 4.72 -3.00 10.03
N ALA A 192 5.29 -2.53 11.13
CA ALA A 192 4.55 -2.00 12.27
C ALA A 192 4.53 -0.47 12.20
N PHE A 193 3.34 0.11 12.34
CA PHE A 193 3.15 1.55 12.48
C PHE A 193 2.57 1.84 13.86
N VAL A 194 3.42 2.43 14.70
CA VAL A 194 3.02 2.86 16.04
C VAL A 194 2.16 4.11 15.94
N PRO A 195 1.29 4.36 16.94
CA PRO A 195 0.56 5.61 17.03
C PRO A 195 1.47 6.84 16.90
N ASP A 196 0.97 7.87 16.21
CA ASP A 196 1.66 9.16 15.96
C ASP A 196 3.00 9.08 15.18
N SER A 197 3.33 7.95 14.56
CA SER A 197 4.49 7.82 13.67
C SER A 197 4.29 8.46 12.30
N GLU A 198 5.39 8.71 11.59
CA GLU A 198 5.35 9.11 10.17
C GLU A 198 4.72 8.00 9.31
N LEU A 199 3.83 8.41 8.40
CA LEU A 199 3.10 7.53 7.49
C LEU A 199 3.86 7.25 6.18
N THR A 200 3.48 6.15 5.53
CA THR A 200 3.88 5.87 4.14
C THR A 200 3.37 6.97 3.20
N PRO A 201 4.26 7.68 2.48
CA PRO A 201 3.88 8.74 1.54
C PRO A 201 3.06 8.22 0.35
N VAL A 202 2.51 9.13 -0.45
CA VAL A 202 1.73 8.83 -1.67
C VAL A 202 2.62 8.19 -2.72
N HIS A 203 2.26 7.00 -3.19
CA HIS A 203 2.97 6.29 -4.26
C HIS A 203 2.06 5.25 -4.93
N PHE A 204 2.60 4.54 -5.92
CA PHE A 204 2.05 3.28 -6.43
C PHE A 204 3.19 2.27 -6.59
N ASP A 205 2.89 0.98 -6.49
CA ASP A 205 3.90 -0.08 -6.36
C ASP A 205 4.81 -0.20 -7.59
N GLN A 206 4.28 0.02 -8.80
CA GLN A 206 5.05 -0.14 -10.04
C GLN A 206 6.30 0.74 -10.11
N MET A 207 6.32 1.88 -9.41
CA MET A 207 7.48 2.78 -9.35
C MET A 207 8.74 2.07 -8.85
N TYR A 208 8.59 1.07 -7.97
CA TYR A 208 9.71 0.29 -7.41
C TYR A 208 9.97 -1.03 -8.14
N LEU A 209 9.06 -1.45 -9.02
CA LEU A 209 9.07 -2.74 -9.74
C LEU A 209 9.36 -2.57 -11.25
N ARG A 210 9.98 -1.44 -11.64
CA ARG A 210 10.21 -1.05 -13.04
C ARG A 210 11.12 -1.98 -13.84
N ALA A 211 11.87 -2.91 -13.23
CA ALA A 211 12.63 -3.91 -14.00
C ALA A 211 11.76 -5.09 -14.47
N GLY A 212 10.47 -5.09 -14.15
CA GLY A 212 9.46 -6.00 -14.69
C GLY A 212 8.25 -5.25 -15.26
N PRO A 213 7.43 -5.93 -16.09
CA PRO A 213 6.17 -5.37 -16.55
C PRO A 213 5.18 -5.22 -15.38
N PRO A 214 4.23 -4.26 -15.46
CA PRO A 214 3.24 -3.95 -14.42
C PRO A 214 2.16 -5.02 -14.33
N THR A 215 2.55 -6.22 -13.89
CA THR A 215 1.71 -7.43 -13.88
C THR A 215 1.61 -8.04 -12.49
N SER A 216 2.31 -7.47 -11.50
CA SER A 216 2.23 -7.93 -10.12
C SER A 216 0.85 -7.65 -9.52
N LEU A 217 0.34 -8.61 -8.75
CA LEU A 217 -0.82 -8.43 -7.89
C LEU A 217 -0.33 -8.30 -6.45
N THR A 218 -0.56 -7.15 -5.83
CA THR A 218 -0.19 -6.94 -4.42
C THR A 218 -1.35 -7.32 -3.52
N ALA A 219 -1.09 -8.19 -2.55
CA ALA A 219 -1.96 -8.48 -1.43
C ALA A 219 -1.44 -7.74 -0.18
N TRP A 220 -2.15 -6.70 0.24
CA TRP A 220 -1.96 -6.05 1.53
C TRP A 220 -2.75 -6.79 2.60
N VAL A 221 -2.06 -7.30 3.61
CA VAL A 221 -2.63 -8.17 4.64
C VAL A 221 -2.47 -7.52 6.01
N PRO A 222 -3.55 -7.01 6.64
CA PRO A 222 -3.53 -6.60 8.03
C PRO A 222 -3.34 -7.83 8.93
N ILE A 223 -2.31 -7.80 9.78
CA ILE A 223 -1.99 -8.87 10.73
C ILE A 223 -2.58 -8.50 12.08
N GLY A 224 -3.92 -8.49 12.14
CA GLY A 224 -4.70 -8.05 13.30
C GLY A 224 -5.81 -7.08 12.91
N GLY A 225 -6.65 -6.72 13.89
CA GLY A 225 -7.65 -5.69 13.70
C GLY A 225 -7.01 -4.30 13.62
N VAL A 226 -7.61 -3.41 12.84
CA VAL A 226 -7.23 -1.99 12.76
C VAL A 226 -8.50 -1.16 12.66
N SER A 227 -8.67 -0.21 13.57
CA SER A 227 -9.80 0.73 13.53
C SER A 227 -9.65 1.74 12.39
N LEU A 228 -10.73 2.45 12.05
CA LEU A 228 -10.69 3.53 11.04
C LEU A 228 -9.62 4.58 11.38
N GLU A 229 -9.47 4.92 12.67
CA GLU A 229 -8.51 5.90 13.17
C GLU A 229 -7.13 5.31 13.45
N GLY A 230 -7.04 4.01 13.78
CA GLY A 230 -5.77 3.26 13.80
C GLY A 230 -5.12 3.20 12.42
N GLY A 231 -5.91 3.51 11.40
CA GLY A 231 -5.51 3.79 10.06
C GLY A 231 -5.32 2.54 9.23
N GLY A 232 -4.61 2.66 8.12
CA GLY A 232 -4.53 1.56 7.17
C GLY A 232 -3.78 1.99 5.93
N LEU A 233 -3.73 1.10 4.95
CA LEU A 233 -3.45 1.52 3.59
C LEU A 233 -4.71 2.20 3.05
N MET A 234 -4.59 3.47 2.70
CA MET A 234 -5.66 4.22 2.05
C MET A 234 -5.38 4.32 0.56
N TYR A 235 -6.43 4.23 -0.24
CA TYR A 235 -6.32 4.21 -1.71
C TYR A 235 -7.01 5.42 -2.30
N LEU A 236 -6.37 6.09 -3.25
CA LEU A 236 -7.02 7.18 -3.96
C LEU A 236 -7.99 6.57 -4.96
N GLU A 237 -9.28 6.93 -4.89
CA GLU A 237 -10.30 6.33 -5.74
C GLU A 237 -10.00 6.53 -7.22
N ASN A 238 -10.30 5.50 -8.04
CA ASN A 238 -10.15 5.51 -9.50
C ASN A 238 -8.73 5.84 -10.00
N SER A 239 -7.67 5.67 -9.21
CA SER A 239 -6.31 6.21 -9.47
C SER A 239 -5.34 5.37 -10.29
N VAL A 240 -5.79 4.24 -10.83
CA VAL A 240 -4.98 3.43 -11.76
C VAL A 240 -4.56 4.22 -13.00
N ASP A 241 -5.41 5.14 -13.47
CA ASP A 241 -5.12 6.03 -14.61
C ASP A 241 -3.98 7.02 -14.30
N ILE A 242 -3.94 7.56 -13.08
CA ILE A 242 -2.88 8.44 -12.60
C ILE A 242 -1.55 7.69 -12.62
N GLY A 243 -1.47 6.49 -12.01
CA GLY A 243 -0.23 5.72 -11.99
C GLY A 243 0.28 5.37 -13.39
N LYS A 244 -0.61 4.97 -14.30
CA LYS A 244 -0.27 4.71 -15.71
C LYS A 244 0.27 5.95 -16.42
N LYS A 245 -0.39 7.09 -16.24
CA LYS A 245 0.04 8.36 -16.85
C LYS A 245 1.40 8.79 -16.30
N THR A 246 1.62 8.68 -14.99
CA THR A 246 2.90 9.01 -14.35
C THR A 246 4.05 8.14 -14.88
N GLU A 247 3.85 6.83 -15.05
CA GLU A 247 4.90 5.97 -15.63
C GLU A 247 5.16 6.27 -17.11
N GLU A 248 4.12 6.60 -17.88
CA GLU A 248 4.28 6.98 -19.29
C GLU A 248 5.05 8.31 -19.44
N GLU A 249 4.75 9.29 -18.59
CA GLU A 249 5.50 10.56 -18.51
C GLU A 249 6.95 10.32 -18.07
N PHE A 250 7.18 9.48 -17.06
CA PHE A 250 8.53 9.09 -16.64
C PHE A 250 9.31 8.46 -17.80
N ARG A 251 8.70 7.50 -18.52
CA ARG A 251 9.30 6.82 -19.67
C ARG A 251 9.68 7.79 -20.79
N CYS A 252 8.80 8.74 -21.12
CA CYS A 252 9.07 9.77 -22.14
C CYS A 252 10.24 10.69 -21.74
N ASN A 253 10.43 10.93 -20.44
CA ASN A 253 11.44 11.85 -19.91
C ASN A 253 12.73 11.16 -19.42
N ALA A 254 12.87 9.84 -19.56
CA ALA A 254 14.00 9.06 -19.04
C ALA A 254 15.19 8.93 -20.00
N SER A 255 15.29 9.75 -21.05
CA SER A 255 16.38 9.70 -22.04
C SER A 255 17.75 10.07 -21.47
N ASN A 256 17.76 10.74 -20.32
CA ASN A 256 18.96 11.12 -19.56
C ASN A 256 19.41 10.06 -18.53
N LEU A 257 18.75 8.90 -18.47
CA LEU A 257 19.02 7.80 -17.54
C LEU A 257 19.57 6.58 -18.28
N ASN A 258 20.57 5.93 -17.69
CA ASN A 258 20.96 4.58 -18.10
C ASN A 258 19.89 3.55 -17.66
N ASP A 259 20.02 2.30 -18.10
CA ASP A 259 19.01 1.27 -17.82
C ASP A 259 18.88 0.95 -16.32
N GLU A 260 19.98 0.95 -15.57
CA GLU A 260 19.99 0.72 -14.12
C GLU A 260 19.29 1.85 -13.36
N GLU A 261 19.59 3.11 -13.72
CA GLU A 261 18.94 4.29 -13.17
C GLU A 261 17.44 4.31 -13.48
N ARG A 262 17.05 3.91 -14.70
CA ARG A 262 15.65 3.95 -15.15
C ARG A 262 14.74 3.02 -14.35
N VAL A 263 15.27 1.87 -13.92
CA VAL A 263 14.50 0.91 -13.12
C VAL A 263 14.51 1.21 -11.62
N SER A 264 15.33 2.16 -11.16
CA SER A 264 15.36 2.60 -9.77
C SER A 264 14.25 3.61 -9.49
N ALA A 265 13.58 3.49 -8.34
CA ALA A 265 12.69 4.54 -7.84
C ALA A 265 13.44 5.72 -7.20
N PHE A 266 14.76 5.58 -7.03
CA PHE A 266 15.65 6.54 -6.38
C PHE A 266 16.65 7.09 -7.38
N ASN A 267 16.13 7.67 -8.47
CA ASN A 267 16.94 8.30 -9.52
C ASN A 267 16.67 9.81 -9.57
N LYS A 268 17.53 10.54 -10.31
CA LYS A 268 17.48 12.01 -10.40
C LYS A 268 16.20 12.61 -11.01
N ASN A 269 15.37 11.81 -11.67
CA ASN A 269 14.08 12.24 -12.23
C ASN A 269 12.90 11.95 -11.27
N MET A 270 13.16 11.38 -10.08
CA MET A 270 12.15 11.08 -9.05
C MET A 270 12.32 12.04 -7.87
N ASN A 271 11.23 12.27 -7.11
CA ASN A 271 11.32 13.01 -5.85
C ASN A 271 12.26 12.29 -4.86
N ASP A 272 12.96 13.07 -4.04
CA ASP A 272 13.76 12.49 -2.96
C ASP A 272 12.87 11.65 -2.04
N GLY A 273 13.27 10.40 -1.82
CA GLY A 273 12.51 9.43 -1.05
C GLY A 273 11.64 8.47 -1.87
N GLY A 274 11.51 8.67 -3.18
CA GLY A 274 10.86 7.72 -4.11
C GLY A 274 9.33 7.66 -3.96
N PHE A 275 8.67 8.80 -3.81
CA PHE A 275 7.20 8.91 -3.68
C PHE A 275 6.66 10.10 -4.51
N LEU A 276 5.36 10.13 -4.77
CA LEU A 276 4.70 11.23 -5.49
C LEU A 276 4.50 12.47 -4.63
N SER A 277 4.09 12.29 -3.37
CA SER A 277 3.88 13.37 -2.41
C SER A 277 3.93 12.85 -0.98
N ARG A 278 4.32 13.69 -0.01
CA ARG A 278 4.13 13.41 1.43
C ARG A 278 2.81 13.96 1.96
N ASP A 279 2.21 14.90 1.25
CA ASP A 279 0.98 15.58 1.64
C ASP A 279 -0.21 14.91 0.96
N THR A 280 -0.86 14.02 1.69
CA THR A 280 -2.01 13.25 1.22
C THR A 280 -3.24 14.14 1.01
N VAL A 281 -3.39 15.21 1.81
CA VAL A 281 -4.52 16.13 1.72
C VAL A 281 -4.42 16.93 0.43
N SER A 282 -3.30 17.63 0.23
CA SER A 282 -3.08 18.43 -0.99
C SER A 282 -3.12 17.56 -2.24
N TYR A 283 -2.50 16.37 -2.21
CA TYR A 283 -2.52 15.45 -3.36
C TYR A 283 -3.93 15.01 -3.73
N GLY A 284 -4.77 14.65 -2.75
CA GLY A 284 -6.17 14.29 -3.02
C GLY A 284 -6.98 15.46 -3.60
N LYS A 285 -6.68 16.71 -3.18
CA LYS A 285 -7.41 17.92 -3.62
C LYS A 285 -7.07 18.23 -5.07
N GLU A 286 -5.78 18.20 -5.39
CA GLU A 286 -5.26 18.40 -6.74
C GLU A 286 -5.77 17.33 -7.70
N ALA A 287 -5.81 16.07 -7.25
CA ALA A 287 -6.36 14.97 -8.02
C ALA A 287 -7.90 14.96 -8.09
N GLN A 288 -8.58 15.77 -7.26
CA GLN A 288 -10.04 15.83 -7.11
C GLN A 288 -10.68 14.46 -6.85
N ARG A 289 -10.06 13.69 -5.95
CA ARG A 289 -10.44 12.30 -5.64
C ARG A 289 -10.40 12.06 -4.14
N LYS A 290 -11.21 11.12 -3.68
CA LYS A 290 -11.27 10.71 -2.27
C LYS A 290 -10.26 9.63 -1.95
N TRP A 291 -9.75 9.68 -0.72
CA TRP A 291 -9.01 8.61 -0.07
C TRP A 291 -9.99 7.61 0.54
N LEU A 292 -9.95 6.39 0.02
CA LEU A 292 -10.76 5.26 0.49
C LEU A 292 -10.08 4.59 1.67
N ILE A 293 -10.79 4.51 2.79
CA ILE A 293 -10.36 3.85 4.03
C ILE A 293 -11.32 2.73 4.43
N THR A 294 -10.93 1.91 5.39
CA THR A 294 -11.83 0.91 6.00
C THR A 294 -11.28 0.49 7.36
N GLU A 295 -12.14 -0.10 8.20
CA GLU A 295 -11.67 -0.91 9.30
C GLU A 295 -11.20 -2.28 8.77
N HIS A 296 -10.26 -2.89 9.50
CA HIS A 296 -9.71 -4.20 9.17
C HIS A 296 -9.94 -5.17 10.32
N GLU A 297 -10.21 -6.42 9.96
CA GLU A 297 -10.27 -7.54 10.90
C GLU A 297 -9.22 -8.59 10.52
N ALA A 298 -8.81 -9.38 11.52
CA ALA A 298 -7.90 -10.49 11.29
C ALA A 298 -8.53 -11.51 10.32
N GLY A 299 -7.90 -11.68 9.17
CA GLY A 299 -8.39 -12.55 8.08
C GLY A 299 -8.65 -11.80 6.78
N ASP A 300 -8.80 -10.48 6.85
CA ASP A 300 -9.02 -9.64 5.68
C ASP A 300 -7.78 -9.55 4.79
N VAL A 301 -8.00 -9.30 3.50
CA VAL A 301 -6.95 -9.01 2.52
C VAL A 301 -7.44 -7.96 1.54
N ILE A 302 -6.59 -6.98 1.20
CA ILE A 302 -6.85 -6.06 0.09
C ILE A 302 -5.88 -6.39 -1.03
N PHE A 303 -6.43 -6.69 -2.20
CA PHE A 303 -5.66 -6.80 -3.42
C PHE A 303 -5.68 -5.47 -4.17
N HIS A 304 -4.57 -5.05 -4.76
CA HIS A 304 -4.55 -3.84 -5.57
C HIS A 304 -3.68 -3.93 -6.82
N ASP A 305 -4.07 -3.16 -7.83
CA ASP A 305 -3.37 -2.96 -9.09
C ASP A 305 -2.03 -2.23 -8.85
N PRO A 306 -0.95 -2.59 -9.58
CA PRO A 306 0.37 -2.01 -9.35
C PRO A 306 0.44 -0.49 -9.62
N PHE A 307 -0.55 0.08 -10.32
CA PHE A 307 -0.68 1.52 -10.55
C PHE A 307 -1.65 2.22 -9.59
N LEU A 308 -2.37 1.50 -8.73
CA LEU A 308 -3.32 2.14 -7.83
C LEU A 308 -2.56 3.00 -6.81
N VAL A 309 -2.85 4.31 -6.82
CA VAL A 309 -2.21 5.27 -5.93
C VAL A 309 -2.71 5.05 -4.50
N HIS A 310 -1.77 4.92 -3.58
CA HIS A 310 -2.06 4.67 -2.19
C HIS A 310 -1.06 5.35 -1.25
N ALA A 311 -1.45 5.45 0.01
CA ALA A 311 -0.69 6.06 1.09
C ALA A 311 -1.15 5.46 2.43
N SER A 312 -0.64 5.95 3.55
CA SER A 312 -1.21 5.65 4.87
C SER A 312 -1.73 6.91 5.56
N CYS A 313 -2.73 6.77 6.42
CA CYS A 313 -3.04 7.78 7.44
C CYS A 313 -2.22 7.52 8.71
N LYS A 314 -2.06 8.55 9.56
CA LYS A 314 -1.46 8.36 10.88
C LYS A 314 -2.29 7.39 11.70
N ASN A 315 -1.60 6.54 12.45
CA ASN A 315 -2.24 5.72 13.45
C ASN A 315 -2.64 6.59 14.65
N LYS A 316 -3.95 6.78 14.82
CA LYS A 316 -4.62 7.50 15.90
C LYS A 316 -5.55 6.57 16.68
N ASP A 317 -5.24 5.27 16.69
CA ASP A 317 -6.07 4.28 17.36
C ASP A 317 -6.31 4.70 18.83
N PRO A 318 -7.58 4.80 19.27
CA PRO A 318 -7.91 5.29 20.60
C PRO A 318 -7.40 4.37 21.72
N GLU A 319 -7.19 3.09 21.42
CA GLU A 319 -6.63 2.10 22.35
C GLU A 319 -5.11 1.97 22.21
N ARG A 320 -4.48 2.86 21.42
CA ARG A 320 -3.02 2.90 21.18
C ARG A 320 -2.49 1.60 20.57
N ARG A 321 -3.32 0.88 19.81
CA ARG A 321 -2.90 -0.34 19.14
C ARG A 321 -1.92 -0.04 18.02
N ILE A 322 -0.88 -0.86 17.91
CA ILE A 322 0.06 -0.85 16.80
C ILE A 322 -0.58 -1.53 15.59
N ARG A 323 -0.60 -0.82 14.46
CA ARG A 323 -0.99 -1.37 13.17
C ARG A 323 0.14 -2.25 12.64
N LEU A 324 -0.13 -3.53 12.44
CA LEU A 324 0.80 -4.48 11.82
C LEU A 324 0.20 -4.98 10.52
N ALA A 325 0.96 -4.91 9.43
CA ALA A 325 0.54 -5.43 8.15
C ALA A 325 1.74 -5.91 7.33
N THR A 326 1.47 -6.68 6.29
CA THR A 326 2.46 -7.01 5.27
C THR A 326 1.92 -6.84 3.85
N ASP A 327 2.80 -6.40 2.96
CA ASP A 327 2.57 -6.34 1.53
C ASP A 327 3.24 -7.53 0.83
N LEU A 328 2.44 -8.42 0.26
CA LEU A 328 2.89 -9.62 -0.46
C LEU A 328 2.60 -9.44 -1.96
N ARG A 329 3.64 -9.45 -2.80
CA ARG A 329 3.49 -9.29 -4.25
C ARG A 329 3.58 -10.64 -4.93
N PHE A 330 2.61 -10.92 -5.79
CA PHE A 330 2.55 -12.14 -6.58
C PHE A 330 2.68 -11.82 -8.07
N VAL A 331 3.34 -12.71 -8.81
CA VAL A 331 3.51 -12.63 -10.26
C VAL A 331 3.26 -13.99 -10.89
N ASP A 332 2.93 -13.97 -12.19
CA ASP A 332 2.95 -15.15 -13.05
C ASP A 332 4.41 -15.54 -13.35
N SER A 333 4.83 -16.69 -12.85
CA SER A 333 6.23 -17.16 -12.92
C SER A 333 6.65 -17.50 -14.35
N ALA A 334 5.70 -17.76 -15.24
CA ALA A 334 5.96 -18.04 -16.65
C ALA A 334 6.21 -16.76 -17.47
N LYS A 335 5.99 -15.57 -16.89
CA LYS A 335 6.15 -14.27 -17.54
C LYS A 335 7.33 -13.49 -16.96
N PRO A 336 7.86 -12.48 -17.69
CA PRO A 336 8.86 -11.58 -17.12
C PRO A 336 8.31 -10.85 -15.88
N TYR A 337 9.15 -10.71 -14.85
CA TYR A 337 8.87 -9.93 -13.64
C TYR A 337 10.17 -9.36 -13.08
N ASP A 338 10.09 -8.43 -12.13
CA ASP A 338 11.25 -7.78 -11.54
C ASP A 338 12.02 -8.73 -10.61
N LYS A 339 13.06 -9.37 -11.14
CA LYS A 339 13.89 -10.33 -10.39
C LYS A 339 14.71 -9.68 -9.27
N ARG A 340 14.86 -8.36 -9.24
CA ARG A 340 15.59 -7.66 -8.16
C ARG A 340 14.88 -7.85 -6.81
N TRP A 341 13.57 -8.12 -6.83
CA TRP A 341 12.75 -8.38 -5.65
C TRP A 341 12.77 -9.84 -5.17
N MET A 342 13.55 -10.72 -5.81
CA MET A 342 13.79 -12.10 -5.38
C MET A 342 14.95 -12.21 -4.38
N LYS A 343 14.97 -11.30 -3.40
CA LYS A 343 15.86 -11.32 -2.25
C LYS A 343 15.10 -10.76 -1.05
N VAL A 344 15.42 -11.22 0.14
CA VAL A 344 14.80 -10.69 1.37
C VAL A 344 15.13 -9.21 1.53
N TYR A 345 14.24 -8.47 2.20
CA TYR A 345 14.47 -7.09 2.58
C TYR A 345 15.82 -6.88 3.28
N ARG A 346 16.58 -5.90 2.79
CA ARG A 346 17.80 -5.37 3.43
C ARG A 346 17.82 -3.85 3.26
N PRO A 347 18.28 -3.08 4.26
CA PRO A 347 18.43 -1.64 4.12
C PRO A 347 19.58 -1.31 3.16
N LEU A 348 19.47 -0.15 2.48
CA LEU A 348 20.52 0.44 1.63
C LEU A 348 20.94 -0.42 0.41
N ASP A 349 20.10 -1.35 -0.03
CA ASP A 349 20.38 -2.25 -1.18
C ASP A 349 19.83 -1.73 -2.52
N GLY A 350 19.43 -0.45 -2.55
CA GLY A 350 18.93 0.24 -3.75
C GLY A 350 17.49 -0.06 -4.15
N LEU A 351 16.71 -0.74 -3.29
CA LEU A 351 15.31 -1.12 -3.55
C LEU A 351 14.32 -0.67 -2.46
#